data_AF-A0A163UIS6-F1
#
_entry.id   AF-A0A163UIS6-F1
#
_cell.length_a   1.000
_cell.length_b   1.000
_cell.length_c   1.000
_cell.angle_alpha   90.00
_cell.angle_beta   90.00
_cell.angle_gamma   90.00
#
_symmetry.space_group_name_H-M   'P 1'
#
loop_
_entity.id
_entity.type
_entity.pdbx_description
1 polymer ?
#
loop_
_entity_poly.entity_id
_entity_poly.type
_entity_poly.pdbx_seq_one_letter_code
_entity_poly.pdbx_strand_id
1 'polypeptide(L)'
;MLTDHVTHHPLDLTAPPKSSTQAGTAQDSRATAGRPPNVKAPVRSDLGTILLHWTLVIAIFVSLLTGLRLSADAEGAWFSKLFEPILPQGEIWTWHYVSAVFVLGLIFAYAAYMSLARLKRRVSSKKIVVLTLPASNKLRIAAVNVIAYWILFAAVITLSATGVLLYMGYGGIWVTVHFTAAVVVLTYIGAHVVLHYCYGGLEQLLRLFRPQTLRRFPGMARHPLAIATALGAVIIAATVSLDFGTRSDLVVAQADALPTLDGNMDDALWQAAEPVFVRTQQGSNLDGVGESTVEVRAVQVGDKIAFGFRWQDPNRSLKRHPLVKTEDGWRMLNNRADISDETAYYEDKFSVAFSTNDVFGGGGATHMGPKPLGDKPSALHGRGLHYTTDGSLVDVWQWKASRGGMLGKVDDMWFGAPVEPNEAQLAGKGRYSAGYSSDDGKAFYVYNYISDPETHYHGTVGVRRLPIDYEKTVALMGNIDLSVEASDDQGSQWWMFEEESVPYSKEKDAEIPVGTVLPGVLIQGEYSGNRADLEGGSEWQDGYWTLEVVRDMDTGNEKDLAMKDGLFMWLSVFDHNQTRHTRHSRPVRMTFK
;
A
#
# COMPACT_ATOMS: atom_id res chain seq x y z
N MET A 1 28.80 -80.04 15.79
CA MET A 1 29.74 -80.00 14.66
C MET A 1 29.89 -78.54 14.28
N LEU A 2 30.85 -77.82 14.89
CA LEU A 2 32.25 -77.66 14.45
C LEU A 2 32.31 -76.96 13.07
N THR A 3 32.98 -75.84 12.85
CA THR A 3 33.83 -74.94 13.67
C THR A 3 34.16 -73.73 12.77
N ASP A 4 34.35 -72.56 13.39
CA ASP A 4 35.12 -71.45 12.83
C ASP A 4 36.50 -71.88 12.35
N HIS A 5 37.03 -71.24 11.29
CA HIS A 5 38.47 -70.98 11.23
C HIS A 5 38.80 -69.73 10.39
N VAL A 6 39.26 -68.73 11.13
CA VAL A 6 40.16 -67.65 10.70
C VAL A 6 41.54 -68.27 10.40
N THR A 7 42.19 -67.85 9.31
CA THR A 7 43.65 -67.94 9.18
C THR A 7 44.22 -66.68 8.52
N HIS A 8 45.16 -66.08 9.25
CA HIS A 8 46.08 -65.02 8.85
C HIS A 8 47.27 -65.55 8.02
N HIS A 9 47.99 -64.59 7.42
CA HIS A 9 49.40 -64.60 6.94
C HIS A 9 49.62 -64.70 5.42
N PRO A 10 50.74 -64.16 4.88
CA PRO A 10 51.25 -62.78 4.99
C PRO A 10 51.66 -62.20 3.61
N LEU A 11 51.94 -60.89 3.56
CA LEU A 11 52.59 -60.21 2.45
C LEU A 11 54.01 -60.75 2.26
N ASP A 12 54.37 -61.10 1.02
CA ASP A 12 55.77 -61.31 0.62
C ASP A 12 56.10 -60.53 -0.66
N LEU A 13 57.19 -59.78 -0.60
CA LEU A 13 57.64 -58.78 -1.55
C LEU A 13 58.54 -59.45 -2.61
N THR A 14 58.17 -59.37 -3.89
CA THR A 14 59.03 -59.83 -4.98
C THR A 14 60.17 -58.83 -5.27
N ALA A 15 61.38 -59.38 -5.35
CA ALA A 15 62.66 -58.70 -5.61
C ALA A 15 62.80 -58.13 -7.04
N PRO A 16 63.72 -57.15 -7.27
CA PRO A 16 63.84 -56.44 -8.54
C PRO A 16 64.73 -57.21 -9.54
N PRO A 17 64.49 -57.13 -10.86
CA PRO A 17 65.39 -57.67 -11.86
C PRO A 17 66.59 -56.75 -12.13
N LYS A 18 67.72 -57.41 -12.39
CA LYS A 18 69.07 -56.87 -12.55
C LYS A 18 69.28 -56.05 -13.83
N SER A 19 70.21 -55.11 -13.72
CA SER A 19 70.79 -54.26 -14.76
C SER A 19 71.46 -55.04 -15.89
N SER A 20 71.18 -54.67 -17.14
CA SER A 20 72.06 -54.91 -18.28
C SER A 20 72.37 -53.59 -18.97
N THR A 21 73.63 -53.18 -18.85
CA THR A 21 74.26 -52.01 -19.46
C THR A 21 74.54 -52.31 -20.94
N GLN A 22 73.96 -51.53 -21.85
CA GLN A 22 74.54 -51.31 -23.17
C GLN A 22 74.45 -49.82 -23.50
N ALA A 23 75.62 -49.20 -23.59
CA ALA A 23 75.82 -47.82 -23.95
C ALA A 23 75.71 -47.67 -25.48
N GLY A 24 74.76 -46.85 -25.92
CA GLY A 24 74.73 -46.28 -27.27
C GLY A 24 74.54 -44.77 -27.12
N THR A 25 75.53 -44.00 -27.59
CA THR A 25 75.60 -42.55 -27.48
C THR A 25 74.75 -41.84 -28.54
N ALA A 26 74.05 -40.80 -28.05
CA ALA A 26 73.64 -39.56 -28.73
C ALA A 26 72.58 -39.60 -29.85
N GLN A 27 71.38 -39.10 -29.54
CA GLN A 27 71.02 -37.72 -29.93
C GLN A 27 69.75 -37.24 -29.21
N ASP A 28 69.88 -36.09 -28.55
CA ASP A 28 68.83 -35.34 -27.88
C ASP A 28 67.68 -34.98 -28.82
N SER A 29 66.49 -35.49 -28.52
CA SER A 29 65.22 -34.90 -28.95
C SER A 29 64.06 -35.35 -28.05
N ARG A 30 64.22 -35.25 -26.73
CA ARG A 30 63.05 -35.22 -25.83
C ARG A 30 62.67 -33.77 -25.60
N ALA A 31 61.82 -33.27 -26.50
CA ALA A 31 60.94 -32.16 -26.19
C ALA A 31 60.28 -32.46 -24.83
N THR A 32 60.51 -31.57 -23.88
CA THR A 32 59.79 -31.52 -22.62
C THR A 32 58.31 -31.48 -22.94
N ALA A 33 57.59 -32.59 -22.69
CA ALA A 33 56.14 -32.61 -22.71
C ALA A 33 55.67 -31.65 -21.61
N GLY A 34 55.45 -30.39 -22.01
CA GLY A 34 54.93 -29.35 -21.13
C GLY A 34 53.64 -29.85 -20.51
N ARG A 35 53.61 -29.90 -19.18
CA ARG A 35 52.37 -30.09 -18.41
C ARG A 35 51.36 -29.09 -18.97
N PRO A 36 50.20 -29.52 -19.52
CA PRO A 36 49.25 -28.59 -20.09
C PRO A 36 48.91 -27.53 -19.04
N PRO A 37 48.82 -26.24 -19.42
CA PRO A 37 48.51 -25.18 -18.49
C PRO A 37 47.24 -25.58 -17.72
N ASN A 38 47.30 -25.48 -16.40
CA ASN A 38 46.19 -25.83 -15.51
C ASN A 38 45.11 -24.75 -15.61
N VAL A 39 44.46 -24.67 -16.77
CA VAL A 39 43.30 -23.81 -17.00
C VAL A 39 42.15 -24.44 -16.25
N LYS A 40 41.90 -23.97 -15.02
CA LYS A 40 40.72 -24.37 -14.26
C LYS A 40 39.48 -24.11 -15.11
N ALA A 41 38.73 -25.16 -15.40
CA ALA A 41 37.48 -25.03 -16.12
C ALA A 41 36.55 -24.03 -15.40
N PRO A 42 35.91 -23.11 -16.12
CA PRO A 42 35.07 -22.08 -15.51
C PRO A 42 33.89 -22.69 -14.76
N VAL A 43 33.49 -22.09 -13.63
CA VAL A 43 32.30 -22.52 -12.89
C VAL A 43 31.04 -22.15 -13.68
N ARG A 44 30.11 -23.10 -13.85
CA ARG A 44 28.90 -22.96 -14.69
C ARG A 44 27.64 -23.39 -13.92
N SER A 45 26.46 -22.98 -14.38
CA SER A 45 25.16 -23.41 -13.83
C SER A 45 24.24 -23.96 -14.91
N ASP A 46 23.37 -24.90 -14.55
CA ASP A 46 22.38 -25.43 -15.50
C ASP A 46 21.37 -24.34 -15.92
N LEU A 47 20.91 -24.43 -17.17
CA LEU A 47 20.01 -23.42 -17.76
C LEU A 47 18.76 -23.17 -16.92
N GLY A 48 18.14 -24.20 -16.36
CA GLY A 48 16.94 -24.04 -15.54
C GLY A 48 17.21 -23.27 -14.24
N THR A 49 18.35 -23.50 -13.59
CA THR A 49 18.78 -22.70 -12.43
C THR A 49 18.99 -21.24 -12.81
N ILE A 50 19.63 -20.96 -13.96
CA ILE A 50 19.89 -19.58 -14.41
C ILE A 50 18.57 -18.85 -14.67
N LEU A 51 17.68 -19.44 -15.47
CA LEU A 51 16.42 -18.82 -15.84
C LEU A 51 15.53 -18.57 -14.62
N LEU A 52 15.24 -19.62 -13.83
CA LEU A 52 14.39 -19.47 -12.65
C LEU A 52 14.98 -18.51 -11.61
N HIS A 53 16.31 -18.47 -11.47
CA HIS A 53 16.96 -17.55 -10.54
C HIS A 53 16.82 -16.11 -10.99
N TRP A 54 17.17 -15.77 -12.23
CA TRP A 54 17.10 -14.39 -12.70
C TRP A 54 15.67 -13.88 -12.79
N THR A 55 14.71 -14.71 -13.20
CA THR A 55 13.29 -14.33 -13.17
C THR A 55 12.83 -14.05 -11.74
N LEU A 56 13.21 -14.90 -10.76
CA LEU A 56 12.88 -14.67 -9.35
C LEU A 56 13.56 -13.41 -8.79
N VAL A 57 14.82 -13.18 -9.15
CA VAL A 57 15.56 -11.96 -8.77
C VAL A 57 14.83 -10.72 -9.28
N ILE A 58 14.47 -10.68 -10.56
CA ILE A 58 13.73 -9.54 -11.14
C ILE A 58 12.40 -9.32 -10.40
N ALA A 59 11.61 -10.38 -10.20
CA ALA A 59 10.33 -10.28 -9.50
C ALA A 59 10.49 -9.75 -8.06
N ILE A 60 11.43 -10.31 -7.29
CA ILE A 60 11.72 -9.84 -5.92
C ILE A 60 12.20 -8.39 -5.92
N PHE A 61 13.07 -7.98 -6.84
CA PHE A 61 13.56 -6.61 -6.91
C PHE A 61 12.42 -5.63 -7.22
N VAL A 62 11.52 -5.96 -8.15
CA VAL A 62 10.34 -5.13 -8.44
C VAL A 62 9.44 -5.04 -7.20
N SER A 63 9.16 -6.16 -6.54
CA SER A 63 8.36 -6.18 -5.30
C SER A 63 9.01 -5.38 -4.16
N LEU A 64 10.33 -5.43 -4.00
CA LEU A 64 11.06 -4.63 -2.99
C LEU A 64 11.02 -3.14 -3.29
N LEU A 65 11.29 -2.72 -4.53
CA LEU A 65 11.28 -1.31 -4.91
C LEU A 65 9.89 -0.69 -4.79
N THR A 66 8.87 -1.41 -5.28
CA THR A 66 7.47 -0.98 -5.15
C THR A 66 6.99 -1.03 -3.70
N GLY A 67 7.34 -2.07 -2.95
CA GLY A 67 6.98 -2.21 -1.53
C GLY A 67 7.63 -1.16 -0.63
N LEU A 68 8.89 -0.81 -0.88
CA LEU A 68 9.56 0.31 -0.19
C LEU A 68 8.90 1.65 -0.53
N ARG A 69 8.43 1.86 -1.78
CA ARG A 69 7.68 3.06 -2.15
C ARG A 69 6.35 3.14 -1.40
N LEU A 70 5.60 2.04 -1.32
CA LEU A 70 4.36 1.97 -0.55
C LEU A 70 4.61 2.20 0.94
N SER A 71 5.68 1.63 1.49
CA SER A 71 6.08 1.81 2.89
C SER A 71 6.50 3.25 3.19
N ALA A 72 7.15 3.94 2.26
CA ALA A 72 7.60 5.33 2.44
C ALA A 72 6.44 6.33 2.62
N ASP A 73 5.19 5.93 2.32
CA ASP A 73 3.99 6.74 2.57
C ASP A 73 3.63 6.81 4.05
N ALA A 74 4.01 5.83 4.87
CA ALA A 74 3.65 5.81 6.28
C ALA A 74 4.35 6.95 7.06
N GLU A 75 3.65 7.50 8.05
CA GLU A 75 4.06 8.71 8.78
C GLU A 75 5.44 8.58 9.46
N GLY A 76 5.72 7.40 10.03
CA GLY A 76 7.00 7.10 10.70
C GLY A 76 8.04 6.39 9.83
N ALA A 77 7.90 6.37 8.50
CA ALA A 77 8.68 5.51 7.60
C ALA A 77 10.12 5.97 7.33
N TRP A 78 10.90 6.28 8.38
CA TRP A 78 12.26 6.82 8.25
C TRP A 78 13.17 5.96 7.37
N PHE A 79 13.13 4.63 7.51
CA PHE A 79 14.00 3.72 6.78
C PHE A 79 13.66 3.71 5.27
N SER A 80 12.38 3.59 4.93
CA SER A 80 11.93 3.57 3.52
C SER A 80 12.15 4.93 2.86
N LYS A 81 12.00 6.03 3.61
CA LYS A 81 12.29 7.40 3.15
C LYS A 81 13.75 7.62 2.77
N LEU A 82 14.72 6.89 3.34
CA LEU A 82 16.13 6.96 2.92
C LEU A 82 16.32 6.59 1.43
N PHE A 83 15.44 5.74 0.90
CA PHE A 83 15.51 5.27 -0.49
C PHE A 83 14.62 6.07 -1.44
N GLU A 84 13.72 6.93 -0.93
CA GLU A 84 12.74 7.70 -1.72
C GLU A 84 13.29 8.33 -3.02
N PRO A 85 14.51 8.89 -3.07
CA PRO A 85 15.05 9.46 -4.31
C PRO A 85 15.26 8.48 -5.46
N ILE A 86 15.43 7.18 -5.17
CA ILE A 86 15.70 6.12 -6.17
C ILE A 86 14.54 5.16 -6.38
N LEU A 87 13.48 5.27 -5.57
CA LEU A 87 12.31 4.41 -5.68
C LEU A 87 11.40 4.84 -6.83
N PRO A 88 10.74 3.89 -7.54
CA PRO A 88 9.78 4.22 -8.60
C PRO A 88 8.64 5.08 -8.06
N GLN A 89 8.05 5.92 -8.92
CA GLN A 89 6.93 6.81 -8.61
C GLN A 89 5.83 6.63 -9.67
N GLY A 90 4.62 7.11 -9.41
CA GLY A 90 3.46 6.92 -10.30
C GLY A 90 2.54 5.80 -9.81
N GLU A 91 1.94 5.04 -10.73
CA GLU A 91 1.10 3.90 -10.36
C GLU A 91 2.00 2.74 -9.91
N ILE A 92 1.90 2.33 -8.64
CA ILE A 92 2.82 1.37 -7.99
C ILE A 92 2.14 0.04 -7.65
N TRP A 93 0.83 0.03 -7.45
CA TRP A 93 0.08 -1.13 -6.95
C TRP A 93 0.08 -2.25 -7.99
N THR A 94 -0.14 -1.93 -9.27
CA THR A 94 -0.11 -2.96 -10.33
C THR A 94 1.23 -3.68 -10.34
N TRP A 95 2.33 -2.93 -10.32
CA TRP A 95 3.67 -3.51 -10.33
C TRP A 95 3.97 -4.32 -9.07
N HIS A 96 3.49 -3.87 -7.92
CA HIS A 96 3.64 -4.62 -6.67
C HIS A 96 2.89 -5.96 -6.72
N TYR A 97 1.61 -5.95 -7.12
CA TYR A 97 0.78 -7.16 -7.17
C TYR A 97 1.19 -8.12 -8.27
N VAL A 98 1.49 -7.61 -9.48
CA VAL A 98 1.99 -8.46 -10.57
C VAL A 98 3.30 -9.12 -10.17
N SER A 99 4.27 -8.36 -9.66
CA SER A 99 5.54 -8.95 -9.22
C SER A 99 5.35 -9.97 -8.08
N ALA A 100 4.46 -9.71 -7.13
CA ALA A 100 4.14 -10.64 -6.04
C ALA A 100 3.54 -11.97 -6.54
N VAL A 101 2.61 -11.93 -7.50
CA VAL A 101 2.04 -13.14 -8.10
C VAL A 101 3.09 -13.94 -8.88
N PHE A 102 4.02 -13.25 -9.57
CA PHE A 102 5.17 -13.90 -10.19
C PHE A 102 6.10 -14.55 -9.16
N VAL A 103 6.40 -13.88 -8.04
CA VAL A 103 7.17 -14.48 -6.93
C VAL A 103 6.48 -15.75 -6.44
N LEU A 104 5.16 -15.71 -6.21
CA LEU A 104 4.38 -16.87 -5.78
C LEU A 104 4.50 -18.04 -6.77
N GLY A 105 4.26 -17.81 -8.08
CA GLY A 105 4.43 -18.86 -9.08
C GLY A 105 5.86 -19.41 -9.15
N LEU A 106 6.86 -18.53 -9.04
CA LEU A 106 8.27 -18.88 -9.15
C LEU A 106 8.77 -19.68 -7.95
N ILE A 107 8.28 -19.45 -6.73
CA ILE A 107 8.70 -20.28 -5.57
C ILE A 107 8.26 -21.73 -5.74
N PHE A 108 7.04 -21.98 -6.22
CA PHE A 108 6.57 -23.34 -6.51
C PHE A 108 7.32 -23.96 -7.69
N ALA A 109 7.54 -23.19 -8.77
CA ALA A 109 8.34 -23.64 -9.91
C ALA A 109 9.77 -24.01 -9.48
N TYR A 110 10.42 -23.17 -8.68
CA TYR A 110 11.79 -23.42 -8.22
C TYR A 110 11.85 -24.65 -7.31
N ALA A 111 10.90 -24.80 -6.38
CA ALA A 111 10.81 -25.97 -5.51
C ALA A 111 10.59 -27.26 -6.31
N ALA A 112 9.69 -27.23 -7.29
CA ALA A 112 9.45 -28.35 -8.19
C ALA A 112 10.69 -28.67 -9.03
N TYR A 113 11.35 -27.67 -9.61
CA TYR A 113 12.58 -27.86 -10.38
C TYR A 113 13.67 -28.51 -9.55
N MET A 114 13.88 -28.04 -8.32
CA MET A 114 14.85 -28.61 -7.38
C MET A 114 14.57 -30.08 -7.05
N SER A 115 13.29 -30.47 -7.01
CA SER A 115 12.86 -31.86 -6.83
C SER A 115 13.06 -32.69 -8.09
N LEU A 116 12.51 -32.25 -9.22
CA LEU A 116 12.48 -32.96 -10.51
C LEU A 116 13.87 -33.13 -11.14
N ALA A 117 14.77 -32.17 -10.93
CA ALA A 117 16.17 -32.22 -11.35
C ALA A 117 17.11 -32.83 -10.29
N ARG A 118 16.57 -33.31 -9.15
CA ARG A 118 17.32 -33.90 -8.01
C ARG A 118 18.43 -32.98 -7.46
N LEU A 119 18.16 -31.68 -7.40
CA LEU A 119 19.11 -30.66 -6.96
C LEU A 119 18.98 -30.30 -5.46
N LYS A 120 18.04 -30.92 -4.72
CA LYS A 120 17.80 -30.69 -3.27
C LYS A 120 19.06 -30.75 -2.41
N ARG A 121 20.08 -31.55 -2.79
CA ARG A 121 21.36 -31.61 -2.06
C ARG A 121 22.07 -30.25 -1.98
N ARG A 122 21.80 -29.31 -2.90
CA ARG A 122 22.38 -27.96 -2.88
C ARG A 122 22.03 -27.20 -1.60
N VAL A 123 20.81 -27.36 -1.10
CA VAL A 123 20.25 -26.65 0.07
C VAL A 123 20.09 -27.54 1.31
N SER A 124 20.70 -28.72 1.31
CA SER A 124 20.55 -29.70 2.40
C SER A 124 21.05 -29.14 3.74
N SER A 125 20.17 -29.10 4.74
CA SER A 125 20.48 -28.70 6.12
C SER A 125 21.56 -29.58 6.77
N LYS A 126 21.75 -30.82 6.29
CA LYS A 126 22.85 -31.70 6.74
C LYS A 126 24.23 -31.07 6.53
N LYS A 127 24.37 -30.10 5.62
CA LYS A 127 25.65 -29.37 5.42
C LYS A 127 25.99 -28.44 6.59
N ILE A 128 25.03 -28.09 7.43
CA ILE A 128 25.23 -27.18 8.58
C ILE A 128 26.13 -27.82 9.64
N VAL A 129 26.17 -29.16 9.74
CA VAL A 129 27.06 -29.90 10.65
C VAL A 129 28.54 -29.58 10.46
N VAL A 130 28.93 -29.07 9.27
CA VAL A 130 30.30 -28.63 9.00
C VAL A 130 30.76 -27.52 9.95
N LEU A 131 29.84 -26.74 10.54
CA LEU A 131 30.17 -25.70 11.51
C LEU A 131 30.68 -26.27 12.85
N THR A 132 30.31 -27.50 13.19
CA THR A 132 30.74 -28.16 14.44
C THR A 132 31.98 -29.04 14.25
N LEU A 133 32.51 -29.12 13.02
CA LEU A 133 33.66 -29.95 12.66
C LEU A 133 34.91 -29.10 12.38
N PRO A 134 36.11 -29.68 12.49
CA PRO A 134 37.34 -29.07 11.97
C PRO A 134 37.27 -29.04 10.43
N ALA A 135 36.85 -27.91 9.87
CA ALA A 135 36.65 -27.70 8.46
C ALA A 135 37.27 -26.38 7.99
N SER A 136 37.64 -26.30 6.71
CA SER A 136 38.20 -25.08 6.13
C SER A 136 37.20 -23.92 6.17
N ASN A 137 37.70 -22.68 6.21
CA ASN A 137 36.86 -21.48 6.22
C ASN A 137 35.88 -21.45 5.03
N LYS A 138 36.29 -21.92 3.85
CA LYS A 138 35.40 -22.03 2.68
C LYS A 138 34.20 -22.95 2.92
N LEU A 139 34.42 -24.10 3.56
CA LEU A 139 33.36 -25.05 3.88
C LEU A 139 32.42 -24.50 4.97
N ARG A 140 32.96 -23.78 5.96
CA ARG A 140 32.16 -23.09 6.99
C ARG A 140 31.28 -22.00 6.39
N ILE A 141 31.83 -21.14 5.52
CA ILE A 141 31.06 -20.10 4.81
C ILE A 141 29.98 -20.72 3.92
N ALA A 142 30.29 -21.82 3.23
CA ALA A 142 29.29 -22.54 2.43
C ALA A 142 28.16 -23.13 3.30
N ALA A 143 28.44 -23.54 4.54
CA ALA A 143 27.43 -23.98 5.50
C ALA A 143 26.57 -22.81 6.02
N VAL A 144 27.18 -21.65 6.33
CA VAL A 144 26.46 -20.41 6.66
C VAL A 144 25.54 -19.99 5.52
N ASN A 145 25.99 -20.12 4.27
CA ASN A 145 25.18 -19.82 3.10
C ASN A 145 23.95 -20.74 2.96
N VAL A 146 24.03 -21.99 3.44
CA VAL A 146 22.84 -22.86 3.55
C VAL A 146 21.86 -22.34 4.58
N ILE A 147 22.33 -21.88 5.75
CA ILE A 147 21.46 -21.24 6.76
C ILE A 147 20.77 -20.02 6.14
N ALA A 148 21.52 -19.17 5.44
CA ALA A 148 20.99 -17.99 4.77
C ALA A 148 19.87 -18.36 3.76
N TYR A 149 20.00 -19.46 3.01
CA TYR A 149 18.93 -19.94 2.12
C TYR A 149 17.64 -20.26 2.86
N TRP A 150 17.73 -20.94 4.02
CA TRP A 150 16.55 -21.28 4.80
C TRP A 150 15.88 -20.04 5.43
N ILE A 151 16.67 -19.04 5.83
CA ILE A 151 16.16 -17.74 6.25
C ILE A 151 15.40 -17.06 5.10
N LEU A 152 15.98 -17.03 3.89
CA LEU A 152 15.29 -16.51 2.71
C LEU A 152 13.98 -17.25 2.45
N PHE A 153 13.98 -18.58 2.48
CA PHE A 153 12.76 -19.37 2.21
C PHE A 153 11.66 -19.03 3.21
N ALA A 154 12.00 -18.96 4.50
CA ALA A 154 11.06 -18.53 5.53
C ALA A 154 10.55 -17.11 5.26
N ALA A 155 11.43 -16.15 4.97
CA ALA A 155 11.06 -14.76 4.73
C ALA A 155 10.15 -14.61 3.49
N VAL A 156 10.44 -15.32 2.38
CA VAL A 156 9.61 -15.27 1.17
C VAL A 156 8.25 -15.95 1.37
N ILE A 157 8.18 -17.04 2.15
CA ILE A 157 6.89 -17.64 2.53
C ILE A 157 6.10 -16.66 3.38
N THR A 158 6.73 -16.01 4.37
CA THR A 158 6.10 -14.98 5.19
C THR A 158 5.58 -13.84 4.33
N LEU A 159 6.39 -13.29 3.42
CA LEU A 159 5.99 -12.23 2.49
C LEU A 159 4.82 -12.65 1.60
N SER A 160 4.82 -13.90 1.11
CA SER A 160 3.72 -14.41 0.28
C SER A 160 2.43 -14.50 1.07
N ALA A 161 2.48 -15.04 2.30
CA ALA A 161 1.32 -15.17 3.17
C ALA A 161 0.79 -13.80 3.63
N THR A 162 1.67 -12.92 4.12
CA THR A 162 1.25 -11.58 4.56
C THR A 162 0.87 -10.68 3.40
N GLY A 163 1.45 -10.87 2.21
CA GLY A 163 1.03 -10.18 0.99
C GLY A 163 -0.41 -10.51 0.60
N VAL A 164 -0.81 -11.79 0.70
CA VAL A 164 -2.21 -12.21 0.51
C VAL A 164 -3.13 -11.59 1.57
N LEU A 165 -2.73 -11.62 2.85
CA LEU A 165 -3.51 -11.01 3.93
C LEU A 165 -3.73 -9.51 3.69
N LEU A 166 -2.68 -8.76 3.36
CA LEU A 166 -2.77 -7.34 3.05
C LEU A 166 -3.63 -7.07 1.81
N TYR A 167 -3.53 -7.92 0.78
CA TYR A 167 -4.37 -7.81 -0.42
C TYR A 167 -5.86 -8.04 -0.12
N MET A 168 -6.16 -8.89 0.87
CA MET A 168 -7.52 -9.13 1.38
C MET A 168 -8.00 -8.07 2.40
N GLY A 169 -7.18 -7.06 2.72
CA GLY A 169 -7.53 -5.97 3.63
C GLY A 169 -7.13 -6.19 5.10
N TYR A 170 -6.38 -7.25 5.42
CA TYR A 170 -5.86 -7.49 6.77
C TYR A 170 -4.52 -6.77 6.97
N GLY A 171 -4.58 -5.59 7.57
CA GLY A 171 -3.45 -4.71 7.83
C GLY A 171 -2.88 -4.87 9.25
N GLY A 172 -2.73 -3.74 9.95
CA GLY A 172 -2.22 -3.69 11.32
C GLY A 172 -0.86 -4.36 11.45
N ILE A 173 -0.76 -5.35 12.35
CA ILE A 173 0.48 -6.10 12.60
C ILE A 173 1.05 -6.76 11.33
N TRP A 174 0.20 -7.15 10.37
CA TRP A 174 0.65 -7.80 9.15
C TRP A 174 1.45 -6.86 8.24
N VAL A 175 1.18 -5.55 8.29
CA VAL A 175 1.99 -4.54 7.60
C VAL A 175 3.41 -4.56 8.16
N THR A 176 3.56 -4.57 9.48
CA THR A 176 4.86 -4.63 10.16
C THR A 176 5.58 -5.93 9.84
N VAL A 177 4.91 -7.09 9.94
CA VAL A 177 5.51 -8.39 9.64
C VAL A 177 5.96 -8.46 8.17
N HIS A 178 5.13 -7.98 7.23
CA HIS A 178 5.47 -7.93 5.82
C HIS A 178 6.69 -7.04 5.57
N PHE A 179 6.71 -5.82 6.13
CA PHE A 179 7.84 -4.90 6.01
C PHE A 179 9.13 -5.48 6.62
N THR A 180 9.07 -6.05 7.83
CA THR A 180 10.24 -6.68 8.46
C THR A 180 10.77 -7.84 7.61
N ALA A 181 9.90 -8.69 7.08
CA ALA A 181 10.31 -9.77 6.19
C ALA A 181 10.94 -9.22 4.89
N ALA A 182 10.43 -8.11 4.35
CA ALA A 182 11.01 -7.44 3.18
C ALA A 182 12.42 -6.91 3.46
N VAL A 183 12.64 -6.30 4.64
CA VAL A 183 13.97 -5.86 5.08
C VAL A 183 14.92 -7.04 5.25
N VAL A 184 14.46 -8.17 5.80
CA VAL A 184 15.26 -9.40 5.88
C VAL A 184 15.67 -9.89 4.49
N VAL A 185 14.76 -9.88 3.50
CA VAL A 185 15.09 -10.24 2.12
C VAL A 185 16.09 -9.25 1.51
N LEU A 186 15.91 -7.95 1.73
CA LEU A 186 16.83 -6.91 1.27
C LEU A 186 18.26 -7.12 1.84
N THR A 187 18.37 -7.35 3.15
CA THR A 187 19.67 -7.68 3.79
C THR A 187 20.23 -8.99 3.27
N TYR A 188 19.38 -10.01 3.08
CA TYR A 188 19.79 -11.29 2.53
C TYR A 188 20.39 -11.15 1.13
N ILE A 189 19.86 -10.28 0.25
CA ILE A 189 20.41 -10.10 -1.11
C ILE A 189 21.89 -9.69 -1.04
N GLY A 190 22.22 -8.71 -0.20
CA GLY A 190 23.62 -8.30 0.02
C GLY A 190 24.46 -9.43 0.60
N ALA A 191 24.00 -10.05 1.69
CA ALA A 191 24.71 -11.16 2.34
C ALA A 191 24.92 -12.36 1.39
N HIS A 192 23.94 -12.66 0.55
CA HIS A 192 23.98 -13.74 -0.44
C HIS A 192 25.13 -13.52 -1.44
N VAL A 193 25.24 -12.33 -2.02
CA VAL A 193 26.32 -12.00 -2.97
C VAL A 193 27.69 -12.09 -2.28
N VAL A 194 27.82 -11.53 -1.08
CA VAL A 194 29.07 -11.57 -0.31
C VAL A 194 29.47 -13.01 0.04
N LEU A 195 28.55 -13.82 0.57
CA LEU A 195 28.81 -15.22 0.91
C LEU A 195 29.28 -16.01 -0.32
N HIS A 196 28.60 -15.85 -1.46
CA HIS A 196 28.99 -16.48 -2.72
C HIS A 196 30.40 -16.07 -3.19
N TYR A 197 30.75 -14.79 -3.05
CA TYR A 197 32.09 -14.30 -3.33
C TYR A 197 33.12 -14.90 -2.36
N CYS A 198 32.85 -14.93 -1.06
CA CYS A 198 33.81 -15.37 -0.06
C CYS A 198 34.21 -16.85 -0.17
N TYR A 199 33.29 -17.77 -0.53
CA TYR A 199 33.67 -19.19 -0.67
C TYR A 199 34.14 -19.58 -2.07
N GLY A 200 33.78 -18.82 -3.12
CA GLY A 200 34.00 -19.22 -4.51
C GLY A 200 34.60 -18.17 -5.46
N GLY A 201 34.83 -16.94 -4.99
CA GLY A 201 35.39 -15.83 -5.77
C GLY A 201 34.48 -15.35 -6.91
N LEU A 202 35.05 -14.57 -7.83
CA LEU A 202 34.34 -14.02 -8.98
C LEU A 202 33.74 -15.11 -9.89
N GLU A 203 34.45 -16.23 -10.04
CA GLU A 203 33.99 -17.38 -10.83
C GLU A 203 32.66 -17.95 -10.32
N GLN A 204 32.44 -17.93 -9.00
CA GLN A 204 31.20 -18.38 -8.38
C GLN A 204 30.04 -17.40 -8.58
N LEU A 205 30.30 -16.11 -8.81
CA LEU A 205 29.28 -15.14 -9.19
C LEU A 205 28.93 -15.28 -10.68
N LEU A 206 29.96 -15.34 -11.53
CA LEU A 206 29.81 -15.46 -12.99
C LEU A 206 29.15 -16.75 -13.45
N ARG A 207 29.06 -17.77 -12.58
CA ARG A 207 28.36 -19.04 -12.88
C ARG A 207 26.90 -18.84 -13.29
N LEU A 208 26.25 -17.75 -12.89
CA LEU A 208 24.85 -17.44 -13.23
C LEU A 208 24.70 -16.79 -14.61
N PHE A 209 25.81 -16.53 -15.30
CA PHE A 209 25.86 -16.03 -16.68
C PHE A 209 26.48 -17.06 -17.65
N ARG A 210 26.91 -18.22 -17.13
CA ARG A 210 27.62 -19.25 -17.89
C ARG A 210 26.81 -20.54 -17.90
N PRO A 211 25.97 -20.77 -18.92
CA PRO A 211 25.10 -21.93 -18.98
C PRO A 211 25.89 -23.23 -19.22
N GLN A 212 25.35 -24.32 -18.68
CA GLN A 212 25.72 -25.69 -19.02
C GLN A 212 24.46 -26.56 -19.12
N THR A 213 24.58 -27.69 -19.82
CA THR A 213 23.50 -28.68 -19.87
C THR A 213 23.31 -29.33 -18.50
N LEU A 214 22.06 -29.59 -18.13
CA LEU A 214 21.76 -30.29 -16.88
C LEU A 214 22.28 -31.73 -16.97
N ARG A 215 23.25 -32.07 -16.13
CA ARG A 215 23.77 -33.44 -16.04
C ARG A 215 22.66 -34.39 -15.57
N ARG A 216 22.40 -35.45 -16.34
CA ARG A 216 21.34 -36.42 -16.05
C ARG A 216 21.77 -37.40 -14.95
N PHE A 217 20.85 -37.69 -14.03
CA PHE A 217 20.96 -38.73 -13.00
C PHE A 217 19.72 -39.63 -13.07
N PRO A 218 19.82 -40.92 -12.68
CA PRO A 218 18.66 -41.80 -12.56
C PRO A 218 17.56 -41.17 -11.71
N GLY A 219 16.29 -41.33 -12.11
CA GLY A 219 15.12 -40.79 -11.40
C GLY A 219 14.87 -39.29 -11.56
N MET A 220 15.57 -38.60 -12.48
CA MET A 220 15.17 -37.25 -12.90
C MET A 220 13.98 -37.29 -13.86
N ALA A 221 13.16 -36.24 -13.86
CA ALA A 221 12.14 -36.06 -14.89
C ALA A 221 12.77 -35.83 -16.28
N ARG A 222 12.04 -36.18 -17.35
CA ARG A 222 12.50 -35.98 -18.73
C ARG A 222 12.69 -34.50 -19.07
N HIS A 223 11.74 -33.65 -18.66
CA HIS A 223 11.76 -32.20 -18.91
C HIS A 223 11.51 -31.41 -17.60
N PRO A 224 12.48 -31.42 -16.65
CA PRO A 224 12.25 -30.89 -15.30
C PRO A 224 11.95 -29.39 -15.29
N LEU A 225 12.61 -28.61 -16.17
CA LEU A 225 12.37 -27.17 -16.30
C LEU A 225 10.96 -26.89 -16.83
N ALA A 226 10.56 -27.53 -17.93
CA ALA A 226 9.25 -27.31 -18.54
C ALA A 226 8.08 -27.66 -17.60
N ILE A 227 8.20 -28.78 -16.88
CA ILE A 227 7.19 -29.19 -15.88
C ILE A 227 7.14 -28.19 -14.72
N ALA A 228 8.30 -27.74 -14.24
CA ALA A 228 8.38 -26.76 -13.15
C ALA A 228 7.78 -25.39 -13.55
N THR A 229 8.08 -24.89 -14.74
CA THR A 229 7.52 -23.63 -15.24
C THR A 229 6.02 -23.75 -15.51
N ALA A 230 5.55 -24.90 -16.01
CA ALA A 230 4.12 -25.17 -16.18
C ALA A 230 3.39 -25.15 -14.83
N LEU A 231 3.97 -25.74 -13.77
CA LEU A 231 3.41 -25.64 -12.43
C LEU A 231 3.33 -24.19 -11.96
N GLY A 232 4.39 -23.41 -12.12
CA GLY A 232 4.38 -21.99 -11.76
C GLY A 232 3.28 -21.20 -12.49
N ALA A 233 3.10 -21.44 -13.79
CA ALA A 233 2.03 -20.82 -14.57
C ALA A 233 0.63 -21.24 -14.09
N VAL A 234 0.43 -22.51 -13.73
CA VAL A 234 -0.83 -22.99 -13.13
C VAL A 234 -1.12 -22.30 -11.80
N ILE A 235 -0.11 -22.12 -10.94
CA ILE A 235 -0.28 -21.41 -9.66
C ILE A 235 -0.68 -19.95 -9.89
N ILE A 236 -0.04 -19.27 -10.85
CA ILE A 236 -0.39 -17.89 -11.23
C ILE A 236 -1.83 -17.83 -11.73
N ALA A 237 -2.19 -18.68 -12.70
CA ALA A 237 -3.53 -18.72 -13.27
C ALA A 237 -4.60 -19.02 -12.21
N ALA A 238 -4.35 -19.98 -11.31
CA ALA A 238 -5.24 -20.30 -10.21
C ALA A 238 -5.41 -19.13 -9.24
N THR A 239 -4.32 -18.43 -8.90
CA THR A 239 -4.36 -17.27 -7.99
C THR A 239 -5.16 -16.13 -8.59
N VAL A 240 -4.92 -15.79 -9.87
CA VAL A 240 -5.65 -14.74 -10.58
C VAL A 240 -7.13 -15.11 -10.73
N SER A 241 -7.43 -16.36 -11.11
CA SER A 241 -8.82 -16.82 -11.24
C SER A 241 -9.55 -16.79 -9.90
N LEU A 242 -8.87 -17.15 -8.81
CA LEU A 242 -9.42 -17.08 -7.46
C LEU A 242 -9.69 -15.63 -7.05
N ASP A 243 -8.81 -14.68 -7.35
CA ASP A 243 -9.07 -13.27 -7.07
C ASP A 243 -10.35 -12.81 -7.78
N PHE A 244 -10.42 -12.92 -9.11
CA PHE A 244 -11.61 -12.49 -9.86
C PHE A 244 -12.89 -13.21 -9.40
N GLY A 245 -12.81 -14.49 -9.07
CA GLY A 245 -13.96 -15.29 -8.62
C GLY A 245 -14.40 -15.05 -7.18
N THR A 246 -13.67 -14.25 -6.39
CA THR A 246 -13.98 -14.00 -4.97
C THR A 246 -14.09 -12.50 -4.64
N ARG A 247 -14.17 -11.63 -5.65
CA ARG A 247 -14.45 -10.21 -5.44
C ARG A 247 -15.90 -10.04 -5.02
N SER A 248 -16.15 -9.01 -4.21
CA SER A 248 -17.50 -8.73 -3.73
C SER A 248 -18.33 -8.05 -4.82
N ASP A 249 -19.56 -8.51 -4.98
CA ASP A 249 -20.58 -7.83 -5.77
C ASP A 249 -21.53 -7.10 -4.80
N LEU A 250 -21.72 -5.79 -5.00
CA LEU A 250 -22.77 -5.02 -4.33
C LEU A 250 -24.02 -5.09 -5.19
N VAL A 251 -24.98 -5.89 -4.75
CA VAL A 251 -26.27 -6.03 -5.41
C VAL A 251 -27.14 -4.83 -5.06
N VAL A 252 -27.51 -4.04 -6.07
CA VAL A 252 -28.44 -2.92 -5.91
C VAL A 252 -29.86 -3.48 -5.84
N ALA A 253 -30.48 -3.42 -4.66
CA ALA A 253 -31.86 -3.86 -4.47
C ALA A 253 -32.85 -2.85 -5.06
N GLN A 254 -34.09 -3.28 -5.34
CA GLN A 254 -35.16 -2.37 -5.74
C GLN A 254 -36.05 -2.06 -4.53
N ALA A 255 -36.51 -0.82 -4.40
CA ALA A 255 -37.50 -0.43 -3.40
C ALA A 255 -38.50 0.59 -3.95
N ASP A 256 -39.62 0.73 -3.25
CA ASP A 256 -40.74 1.59 -3.66
C ASP A 256 -40.69 3.01 -3.07
N ALA A 257 -39.85 3.24 -2.06
CA ALA A 257 -39.71 4.53 -1.37
C ALA A 257 -38.25 4.78 -0.97
N LEU A 258 -37.84 6.05 -0.99
CA LEU A 258 -36.53 6.50 -0.53
C LEU A 258 -36.39 6.34 1.00
N PRO A 259 -35.17 6.13 1.51
CA PRO A 259 -34.90 6.15 2.95
C PRO A 259 -35.14 7.53 3.56
N THR A 260 -35.34 7.55 4.87
CA THR A 260 -35.18 8.77 5.65
C THR A 260 -33.69 9.00 5.83
N LEU A 261 -33.16 10.16 5.41
CA LEU A 261 -31.75 10.47 5.55
C LEU A 261 -31.46 10.97 6.97
N ASP A 262 -31.46 10.05 7.95
CA ASP A 262 -31.23 10.36 9.37
C ASP A 262 -29.96 9.73 9.93
N GLY A 263 -29.26 8.92 9.13
CA GLY A 263 -28.08 8.19 9.59
C GLY A 263 -28.44 6.91 10.33
N ASN A 264 -29.62 6.33 10.10
CA ASN A 264 -30.01 5.05 10.66
C ASN A 264 -30.43 4.07 9.55
N MET A 265 -29.76 2.91 9.52
CA MET A 265 -30.05 1.84 8.54
C MET A 265 -31.10 0.81 9.01
N ASP A 266 -31.96 1.16 9.99
CA ASP A 266 -33.03 0.31 10.50
C ASP A 266 -34.26 0.24 9.58
N ASP A 267 -34.38 1.16 8.61
CA ASP A 267 -35.48 1.17 7.63
C ASP A 267 -35.63 -0.18 6.91
N ALA A 268 -36.88 -0.57 6.64
CA ALA A 268 -37.20 -1.86 6.02
C ALA A 268 -36.48 -2.09 4.67
N LEU A 269 -36.23 -1.01 3.90
CA LEU A 269 -35.51 -1.09 2.63
C LEU A 269 -34.05 -1.49 2.84
N TRP A 270 -33.39 -0.99 3.88
CA TRP A 270 -32.02 -1.36 4.20
C TRP A 270 -31.96 -2.81 4.67
N GLN A 271 -32.91 -3.23 5.51
CA GLN A 271 -33.00 -4.62 5.98
C GLN A 271 -33.24 -5.62 4.83
N ALA A 272 -33.88 -5.19 3.75
CA ALA A 272 -34.07 -6.00 2.54
C ALA A 272 -32.86 -6.00 1.60
N ALA A 273 -31.98 -5.00 1.69
CA ALA A 273 -30.77 -4.91 0.88
C ALA A 273 -29.64 -5.80 1.43
N GLU A 274 -28.93 -6.50 0.55
CA GLU A 274 -27.83 -7.38 0.93
C GLU A 274 -26.57 -6.56 1.29
N PRO A 275 -25.99 -6.71 2.50
CA PRO A 275 -24.80 -5.98 2.89
C PRO A 275 -23.53 -6.57 2.28
N VAL A 276 -22.63 -5.70 1.83
CA VAL A 276 -21.24 -6.02 1.54
C VAL A 276 -20.34 -5.42 2.61
N PHE A 277 -19.42 -6.21 3.16
CA PHE A 277 -18.43 -5.73 4.12
C PHE A 277 -17.06 -5.57 3.45
N VAL A 278 -16.54 -4.34 3.47
CA VAL A 278 -15.26 -3.96 2.89
C VAL A 278 -14.30 -3.59 3.99
N ARG A 279 -13.24 -4.38 4.16
CA ARG A 279 -12.18 -4.06 5.11
C ARG A 279 -11.20 -3.07 4.47
N THR A 280 -11.06 -1.91 5.09
CA THR A 280 -10.08 -0.87 4.73
C THR A 280 -8.95 -0.83 5.77
N GLN A 281 -7.76 -0.45 5.34
CA GLN A 281 -6.54 -0.56 6.16
C GLN A 281 -5.53 0.55 5.86
N GLN A 282 -4.51 0.64 6.70
CA GLN A 282 -3.36 1.56 6.57
C GLN A 282 -3.76 3.06 6.58
N GLY A 283 -4.86 3.39 7.25
CA GLY A 283 -5.18 4.77 7.60
C GLY A 283 -4.37 5.26 8.81
N SER A 284 -4.31 6.57 9.01
CA SER A 284 -3.91 7.15 10.29
C SER A 284 -5.03 7.01 11.31
N ASN A 285 -4.68 7.00 12.60
CA ASN A 285 -5.59 6.94 13.74
C ASN A 285 -6.32 5.58 13.81
N LEU A 286 -7.62 5.57 14.11
CA LEU A 286 -8.48 4.39 14.30
C LEU A 286 -7.94 3.48 15.41
N ASP A 287 -7.82 4.02 16.63
CA ASP A 287 -7.20 3.39 17.81
C ASP A 287 -5.76 2.89 17.57
N GLY A 288 -5.06 3.50 16.61
CA GLY A 288 -3.73 3.11 16.19
C GLY A 288 -3.65 1.82 15.37
N VAL A 289 -4.79 1.19 15.07
CA VAL A 289 -4.85 0.01 14.18
C VAL A 289 -4.84 0.44 12.72
N GLY A 290 -5.40 1.61 12.41
CA GLY A 290 -5.47 2.14 11.05
C GLY A 290 -6.37 1.31 10.13
N GLU A 291 -7.39 0.66 10.68
CA GLU A 291 -8.32 -0.22 9.97
C GLU A 291 -9.77 0.10 10.32
N SER A 292 -10.65 -0.02 9.35
CA SER A 292 -12.10 0.05 9.56
C SER A 292 -12.80 -0.92 8.59
N THR A 293 -13.94 -1.47 8.98
CA THR A 293 -14.78 -2.30 8.12
C THR A 293 -16.03 -1.53 7.77
N VAL A 294 -16.16 -1.22 6.49
CA VAL A 294 -17.32 -0.51 5.95
C VAL A 294 -18.36 -1.52 5.51
N GLU A 295 -19.53 -1.48 6.14
CA GLU A 295 -20.74 -2.08 5.62
C GLU A 295 -21.32 -1.17 4.53
N VAL A 296 -21.69 -1.75 3.39
CA VAL A 296 -22.35 -1.04 2.29
C VAL A 296 -23.62 -1.75 1.89
N ARG A 297 -24.69 -0.98 1.72
CA ARG A 297 -25.95 -1.41 1.09
C ARG A 297 -26.33 -0.40 0.01
N ALA A 298 -26.98 -0.86 -1.05
CA ALA A 298 -27.45 0.00 -2.13
C ALA A 298 -28.86 -0.38 -2.57
N VAL A 299 -29.68 0.63 -2.82
CA VAL A 299 -31.08 0.49 -3.22
C VAL A 299 -31.40 1.48 -4.33
N GLN A 300 -32.06 1.01 -5.39
CA GLN A 300 -32.65 1.84 -6.43
C GLN A 300 -34.12 2.08 -6.13
N VAL A 301 -34.56 3.34 -6.28
CA VAL A 301 -35.95 3.78 -6.14
C VAL A 301 -36.29 4.64 -7.35
N GLY A 302 -36.97 4.05 -8.34
CA GLY A 302 -37.26 4.72 -9.60
C GLY A 302 -35.98 5.13 -10.34
N ASP A 303 -35.81 6.44 -10.55
CA ASP A 303 -34.66 7.08 -11.19
C ASP A 303 -33.59 7.54 -10.19
N LYS A 304 -33.71 7.18 -8.91
CA LYS A 304 -32.74 7.50 -7.85
C LYS A 304 -32.06 6.26 -7.31
N ILE A 305 -30.87 6.46 -6.77
CA ILE A 305 -30.13 5.46 -6.00
C ILE A 305 -29.83 6.01 -4.61
N ALA A 306 -29.93 5.13 -3.61
CA ALA A 306 -29.56 5.37 -2.24
C ALA A 306 -28.45 4.39 -1.84
N PHE A 307 -27.46 4.89 -1.12
CA PHE A 307 -26.42 4.08 -0.48
C PHE A 307 -26.46 4.28 1.03
N GLY A 308 -26.34 3.18 1.76
CA GLY A 308 -26.14 3.16 3.20
C GLY A 308 -24.73 2.65 3.50
N PHE A 309 -23.97 3.44 4.25
CA PHE A 309 -22.62 3.13 4.67
C PHE A 309 -22.55 3.14 6.20
N ARG A 310 -21.90 2.14 6.79
CA ARG A 310 -21.62 2.13 8.22
C ARG A 310 -20.21 1.66 8.49
N TRP A 311 -19.41 2.41 9.24
CA TRP A 311 -18.01 2.08 9.50
C TRP A 311 -17.62 2.32 10.96
N GLN A 312 -16.63 1.57 11.45
CA GLN A 312 -16.06 1.81 12.76
C GLN A 312 -15.22 3.08 12.74
N ASP A 313 -15.49 3.95 13.70
CA ASP A 313 -14.71 5.12 14.02
C ASP A 313 -14.76 5.35 15.54
N PRO A 314 -13.65 5.13 16.28
CA PRO A 314 -13.64 5.17 17.74
C PRO A 314 -14.12 6.50 18.30
N ASN A 315 -14.00 7.58 17.53
CA ASN A 315 -14.32 8.92 17.99
C ASN A 315 -15.24 9.65 17.00
N ARG A 316 -16.04 10.57 17.56
CA ARG A 316 -16.79 11.53 16.76
C ARG A 316 -15.96 12.80 16.63
N SER A 317 -15.31 13.01 15.50
CA SER A 317 -14.40 14.14 15.32
C SER A 317 -14.98 15.19 14.38
N LEU A 318 -15.33 16.35 14.92
CA LEU A 318 -15.79 17.52 14.19
C LEU A 318 -14.74 18.65 14.11
N LYS A 319 -13.67 18.53 14.90
CA LYS A 319 -12.61 19.53 15.08
C LYS A 319 -11.78 19.81 13.82
N ARG A 320 -12.31 20.62 12.88
CA ARG A 320 -11.57 21.11 11.71
C ARG A 320 -10.77 22.38 12.05
N HIS A 321 -9.49 22.22 12.37
CA HIS A 321 -8.57 23.32 12.75
C HIS A 321 -9.18 24.38 13.70
N PRO A 322 -9.53 24.01 14.95
CA PRO A 322 -10.03 24.97 15.92
C PRO A 322 -9.10 26.17 16.13
N LEU A 323 -9.68 27.33 16.41
CA LEU A 323 -8.96 28.57 16.68
C LEU A 323 -9.00 28.87 18.17
N VAL A 324 -7.84 29.03 18.80
CA VAL A 324 -7.74 29.35 20.23
C VAL A 324 -7.22 30.76 20.39
N LYS A 325 -7.94 31.58 21.15
CA LYS A 325 -7.48 32.92 21.49
C LYS A 325 -6.36 32.88 22.52
N THR A 326 -5.23 33.50 22.21
CA THR A 326 -4.08 33.68 23.10
C THR A 326 -3.82 35.18 23.33
N GLU A 327 -2.89 35.51 24.23
CA GLU A 327 -2.54 36.92 24.55
C GLU A 327 -1.99 37.68 23.33
N ASP A 328 -1.34 36.98 22.41
CA ASP A 328 -0.71 37.52 21.19
C ASP A 328 -1.61 37.50 19.95
N GLY A 329 -2.77 36.84 20.00
CA GLY A 329 -3.73 36.76 18.89
C GLY A 329 -4.44 35.41 18.82
N TRP A 330 -4.94 35.04 17.64
CA TRP A 330 -5.58 33.74 17.43
C TRP A 330 -4.58 32.72 16.93
N ARG A 331 -4.60 31.51 17.47
CA ARG A 331 -3.76 30.40 17.01
C ARG A 331 -4.61 29.27 16.46
N MET A 332 -4.19 28.69 15.34
CA MET A 332 -4.86 27.54 14.72
C MET A 332 -4.26 26.25 15.24
N LEU A 333 -5.08 25.37 15.81
CA LEU A 333 -4.64 24.03 16.19
C LEU A 333 -4.42 23.17 14.96
N ASN A 334 -3.20 22.64 14.84
CA ASN A 334 -2.74 21.80 13.75
C ASN A 334 -1.45 21.09 14.14
N ASN A 335 -1.13 19.97 13.49
CA ASN A 335 0.17 19.30 13.57
C ASN A 335 0.98 19.40 12.28
N ARG A 336 0.33 19.45 11.11
CA ARG A 336 0.98 19.35 9.78
C ARG A 336 0.18 20.07 8.68
N ALA A 337 -0.49 21.17 9.03
CA ALA A 337 -1.27 21.95 8.07
C ALA A 337 -0.39 22.63 7.01
N ASP A 338 0.85 22.99 7.37
CA ASP A 338 1.89 23.58 6.54
C ASP A 338 2.19 22.76 5.28
N ILE A 339 2.21 21.43 5.40
CA ILE A 339 2.44 20.49 4.30
C ILE A 339 1.16 19.83 3.79
N SER A 340 -0.02 20.25 4.26
CA SER A 340 -1.32 19.63 3.93
C SER A 340 -1.39 18.12 4.26
N ASP A 341 -0.88 17.73 5.42
CA ASP A 341 -0.87 16.34 5.92
C ASP A 341 -1.39 16.22 7.37
N GLU A 342 -2.37 17.06 7.74
CA GLU A 342 -2.93 17.12 9.10
C GLU A 342 -3.57 15.78 9.52
N THR A 343 -3.33 15.35 10.77
CA THR A 343 -3.94 14.13 11.35
C THR A 343 -4.39 14.28 12.80
N ALA A 344 -4.27 15.47 13.41
CA ALA A 344 -4.65 15.70 14.80
C ALA A 344 -5.93 16.53 14.92
N TYR A 345 -6.01 17.65 14.19
CA TYR A 345 -7.12 18.59 14.28
C TYR A 345 -7.83 18.71 12.93
N TYR A 346 -8.44 17.59 12.51
CA TYR A 346 -9.32 17.51 11.35
C TYR A 346 -10.67 16.89 11.73
N GLU A 347 -11.66 17.08 10.88
CA GLU A 347 -12.96 16.39 11.01
C GLU A 347 -12.90 14.97 10.43
N ASP A 348 -13.84 14.12 10.81
CA ASP A 348 -14.07 12.85 10.15
C ASP A 348 -14.61 13.06 8.74
N LYS A 349 -14.18 12.18 7.84
CA LYS A 349 -14.66 12.16 6.46
C LYS A 349 -14.86 10.74 5.98
N PHE A 350 -15.66 10.63 4.95
CA PHE A 350 -15.88 9.41 4.21
C PHE A 350 -15.84 9.73 2.72
N SER A 351 -15.23 8.85 1.93
CA SER A 351 -15.17 9.02 0.49
C SER A 351 -15.47 7.72 -0.24
N VAL A 352 -16.23 7.86 -1.32
CA VAL A 352 -16.60 6.80 -2.25
C VAL A 352 -16.09 7.19 -3.62
N ALA A 353 -15.44 6.28 -4.33
CA ALA A 353 -14.97 6.49 -5.68
C ALA A 353 -15.54 5.43 -6.62
N PHE A 354 -16.14 5.85 -7.73
CA PHE A 354 -16.70 4.99 -8.76
C PHE A 354 -15.87 5.06 -10.04
N SER A 355 -15.65 3.90 -10.68
CA SER A 355 -14.96 3.83 -11.97
C SER A 355 -15.57 2.77 -12.88
N THR A 356 -15.40 2.95 -14.18
CA THR A 356 -15.78 1.97 -15.21
C THR A 356 -14.75 0.86 -15.41
N ASN A 357 -13.58 0.97 -14.76
CA ASN A 357 -12.53 -0.04 -14.81
C ASN A 357 -12.14 -0.48 -13.40
N ASP A 358 -11.58 -1.69 -13.27
CA ASP A 358 -11.18 -2.30 -12.01
C ASP A 358 -9.68 -2.15 -11.71
N VAL A 359 -9.01 -1.20 -12.38
CA VAL A 359 -7.57 -1.04 -12.29
C VAL A 359 -7.17 -0.73 -10.84
N PHE A 360 -6.06 -1.31 -10.41
CA PHE A 360 -5.53 -1.08 -9.07
C PHE A 360 -5.25 0.42 -8.81
N GLY A 361 -5.27 0.81 -7.53
CA GLY A 361 -5.09 2.22 -7.16
C GLY A 361 -6.33 3.09 -7.35
N GLY A 362 -7.54 2.51 -7.21
CA GLY A 362 -8.80 3.26 -7.28
C GLY A 362 -9.16 3.66 -8.71
N GLY A 363 -9.32 2.69 -9.60
CA GLY A 363 -9.57 2.93 -11.03
C GLY A 363 -8.36 3.49 -11.77
N GLY A 364 -7.14 3.18 -11.29
CA GLY A 364 -5.90 3.69 -11.87
C GLY A 364 -5.59 5.16 -11.53
N ALA A 365 -6.34 5.78 -10.61
CA ALA A 365 -6.21 7.21 -10.34
C ALA A 365 -5.15 7.57 -9.28
N THR A 366 -4.59 6.61 -8.54
CA THR A 366 -3.67 6.89 -7.43
C THR A 366 -2.21 6.72 -7.85
N HIS A 367 -1.44 7.81 -7.75
CA HIS A 367 -0.03 7.84 -8.14
C HIS A 367 0.87 8.26 -6.97
N MET A 368 1.83 7.42 -6.59
CA MET A 368 2.67 7.56 -5.40
C MET A 368 3.99 8.26 -5.65
N GLY A 369 4.51 8.81 -4.57
CA GLY A 369 5.82 9.44 -4.49
C GLY A 369 5.73 10.97 -4.53
N PRO A 370 6.84 11.66 -4.21
CA PRO A 370 6.85 13.11 -4.10
C PRO A 370 6.57 13.85 -5.41
N LYS A 371 6.87 13.25 -6.56
CA LYS A 371 6.72 13.88 -7.87
C LYS A 371 6.38 12.85 -8.97
N PRO A 372 5.13 12.33 -8.99
CA PRO A 372 4.72 11.34 -9.98
C PRO A 372 4.51 11.93 -11.39
N LEU A 373 4.32 13.25 -11.49
CA LEU A 373 4.26 14.00 -12.74
C LEU A 373 5.55 14.81 -12.92
N GLY A 374 6.30 14.53 -13.99
CA GLY A 374 7.64 15.11 -14.19
C GLY A 374 7.63 16.62 -14.47
N ASP A 375 6.67 17.07 -15.26
CA ASP A 375 6.49 18.45 -15.74
C ASP A 375 5.58 19.31 -14.85
N LYS A 376 4.95 18.71 -13.82
CA LYS A 376 4.03 19.39 -12.91
C LYS A 376 4.60 19.57 -11.50
N PRO A 377 4.03 20.47 -10.67
CA PRO A 377 4.39 20.59 -9.26
C PRO A 377 4.16 19.30 -8.47
N SER A 378 4.94 19.13 -7.42
CA SER A 378 4.74 18.10 -6.40
C SER A 378 3.55 18.44 -5.50
N ALA A 379 2.91 17.41 -4.93
CA ALA A 379 2.01 17.63 -3.79
C ALA A 379 2.81 18.12 -2.58
N LEU A 380 2.25 19.04 -1.79
CA LEU A 380 2.92 19.60 -0.60
C LEU A 380 3.35 18.53 0.41
N HIS A 381 2.51 17.52 0.62
CA HIS A 381 2.77 16.40 1.53
C HIS A 381 3.74 15.34 0.95
N GLY A 382 4.09 15.43 -0.33
CA GLY A 382 5.05 14.51 -0.98
C GLY A 382 4.63 13.03 -1.05
N ARG A 383 3.35 12.72 -0.79
CA ARG A 383 2.82 11.34 -0.76
C ARG A 383 2.46 10.81 -2.15
N GLY A 384 1.97 11.68 -3.02
CA GLY A 384 1.42 11.31 -4.31
C GLY A 384 0.39 12.34 -4.81
N LEU A 385 -0.23 12.02 -5.94
CA LEU A 385 -1.28 12.79 -6.59
C LEU A 385 -2.39 11.85 -7.07
N HIS A 386 -3.60 12.37 -7.23
CA HIS A 386 -4.71 11.65 -7.85
C HIS A 386 -4.99 12.21 -9.24
N TYR A 387 -4.98 11.36 -10.26
CA TYR A 387 -5.27 11.71 -11.66
C TYR A 387 -5.39 10.45 -12.52
N THR A 388 -6.10 10.52 -13.64
CA THR A 388 -6.13 9.47 -14.66
C THR A 388 -5.19 9.82 -15.82
N THR A 389 -4.70 8.81 -16.55
CA THR A 389 -3.75 8.99 -17.66
C THR A 389 -4.30 8.57 -19.01
N ASP A 390 -5.42 7.86 -19.02
CA ASP A 390 -6.11 7.34 -20.20
C ASP A 390 -7.36 8.15 -20.58
N GLY A 391 -7.60 9.26 -19.86
CA GLY A 391 -8.79 10.09 -20.04
C GLY A 391 -10.05 9.52 -19.38
N SER A 392 -9.94 8.42 -18.62
CA SER A 392 -11.06 7.93 -17.82
C SER A 392 -11.42 8.91 -16.71
N LEU A 393 -12.67 8.83 -16.26
CA LEU A 393 -13.21 9.56 -15.14
C LEU A 393 -13.34 8.61 -13.95
N VAL A 394 -13.00 9.11 -12.77
CA VAL A 394 -13.41 8.52 -11.49
C VAL A 394 -14.31 9.53 -10.79
N ASP A 395 -15.57 9.16 -10.59
CA ASP A 395 -16.59 9.96 -9.87
C ASP A 395 -16.37 9.73 -8.36
N VAL A 396 -16.31 10.80 -7.56
CA VAL A 396 -15.84 10.77 -6.17
C VAL A 396 -16.76 11.57 -5.26
N TRP A 397 -17.44 10.88 -4.36
CA TRP A 397 -18.22 11.51 -3.31
C TRP A 397 -17.37 11.74 -2.08
N GLN A 398 -17.55 12.87 -1.41
CA GLN A 398 -16.82 13.18 -0.19
C GLN A 398 -17.71 13.84 0.86
N TRP A 399 -18.11 13.04 1.85
CA TRP A 399 -18.76 13.50 3.08
C TRP A 399 -17.71 14.05 4.05
N LYS A 400 -18.04 15.16 4.71
CA LYS A 400 -17.17 15.88 5.64
C LYS A 400 -17.99 16.36 6.82
N ALA A 401 -17.72 15.87 8.02
CA ALA A 401 -18.63 16.04 9.15
C ALA A 401 -19.01 17.52 9.41
N SER A 402 -18.03 18.40 9.58
CA SER A 402 -18.24 19.82 9.92
C SER A 402 -18.37 20.75 8.72
N ARG A 403 -17.90 20.32 7.54
CA ARG A 403 -18.04 21.06 6.27
C ARG A 403 -19.27 20.61 5.48
N GLY A 404 -20.41 20.53 6.16
CA GLY A 404 -21.73 20.31 5.56
C GLY A 404 -22.32 18.91 5.77
N GLY A 405 -21.53 17.92 6.16
CA GLY A 405 -21.99 16.54 6.39
C GLY A 405 -23.09 16.43 7.44
N MET A 406 -22.89 17.07 8.60
CA MET A 406 -23.91 17.17 9.65
C MET A 406 -25.11 18.06 9.27
N LEU A 407 -25.07 18.71 8.11
CA LEU A 407 -26.16 19.50 7.53
C LEU A 407 -26.81 18.80 6.32
N GLY A 408 -26.52 17.50 6.16
CA GLY A 408 -27.07 16.64 5.12
C GLY A 408 -26.46 16.82 3.74
N LYS A 409 -25.25 17.41 3.64
CA LYS A 409 -24.58 17.67 2.36
C LYS A 409 -23.36 16.78 2.14
N VAL A 410 -23.19 16.33 0.91
CA VAL A 410 -22.06 15.52 0.45
C VAL A 410 -21.52 16.18 -0.82
N ASP A 411 -20.21 16.43 -0.88
CA ASP A 411 -19.61 17.04 -2.07
C ASP A 411 -19.49 16.02 -3.21
N ASP A 412 -19.95 16.42 -4.40
CA ASP A 412 -19.60 15.75 -5.66
C ASP A 412 -18.26 16.27 -6.21
N MET A 413 -17.38 15.32 -6.53
CA MET A 413 -16.00 15.56 -6.92
C MET A 413 -15.58 14.50 -7.95
N TRP A 414 -14.41 14.67 -8.55
CA TRP A 414 -13.91 13.70 -9.51
C TRP A 414 -12.38 13.65 -9.58
N PHE A 415 -11.87 12.55 -10.12
CA PHE A 415 -10.52 12.45 -10.67
C PHE A 415 -10.57 12.32 -12.20
N GLY A 416 -9.73 13.09 -12.89
CA GLY A 416 -9.48 12.88 -14.31
C GLY A 416 -8.06 13.29 -14.70
N ALA A 417 -7.88 13.78 -15.93
CA ALA A 417 -6.57 14.18 -16.41
C ALA A 417 -5.97 15.33 -15.55
N PRO A 418 -4.64 15.36 -15.33
CA PRO A 418 -4.01 16.45 -14.59
C PRO A 418 -4.29 17.82 -15.20
N VAL A 419 -4.73 18.78 -14.39
CA VAL A 419 -4.93 20.17 -14.83
C VAL A 419 -3.61 20.95 -14.88
N GLU A 420 -3.56 22.01 -15.66
CA GLU A 420 -2.41 22.93 -15.65
C GLU A 420 -2.33 23.70 -14.33
N PRO A 421 -1.14 23.80 -13.71
CA PRO A 421 -0.97 24.54 -12.47
C PRO A 421 -1.03 26.05 -12.71
N ASN A 422 -1.60 26.78 -11.76
CA ASN A 422 -1.55 28.23 -11.74
C ASN A 422 -0.19 28.76 -11.19
N GLU A 423 0.03 30.08 -11.28
CA GLU A 423 1.27 30.72 -10.84
C GLU A 423 1.62 30.44 -9.36
N ALA A 424 0.61 30.43 -8.47
CA ALA A 424 0.82 30.17 -7.05
C ALA A 424 1.26 28.72 -6.79
N GLN A 425 0.68 27.76 -7.52
CA GLN A 425 1.06 26.34 -7.45
C GLN A 425 2.47 26.11 -8.01
N LEU A 426 2.82 26.75 -9.13
CA LEU A 426 4.18 26.72 -9.70
C LEU A 426 5.21 27.31 -8.73
N ALA A 427 4.83 28.34 -7.98
CA ALA A 427 5.66 28.97 -6.96
C ALA A 427 5.71 28.19 -5.62
N GLY A 428 5.01 27.05 -5.50
CA GLY A 428 4.94 26.28 -4.25
C GLY A 428 4.12 26.93 -3.14
N LYS A 429 3.36 27.99 -3.45
CA LYS A 429 2.52 28.76 -2.51
C LYS A 429 1.07 28.27 -2.47
N GLY A 430 0.74 27.26 -3.26
CA GLY A 430 -0.60 26.69 -3.34
C GLY A 430 -0.56 25.18 -3.57
N ARG A 431 -1.58 24.48 -3.07
CA ARG A 431 -1.73 23.04 -3.28
C ARG A 431 -2.04 22.77 -4.76
N TYR A 432 -1.24 21.92 -5.39
CA TYR A 432 -1.55 21.32 -6.69
C TYR A 432 -2.28 19.99 -6.48
N SER A 433 -3.48 19.84 -7.06
CA SER A 433 -4.34 18.67 -6.90
C SER A 433 -4.32 17.70 -8.08
N ALA A 434 -3.55 18.01 -9.13
CA ALA A 434 -3.49 17.25 -10.38
C ALA A 434 -4.87 17.04 -11.02
N GLY A 435 -5.39 15.81 -10.99
CA GLY A 435 -6.67 15.46 -11.59
C GLY A 435 -7.85 15.55 -10.63
N TYR A 436 -7.63 15.89 -9.36
CA TYR A 436 -8.68 16.02 -8.36
C TYR A 436 -9.29 17.41 -8.35
N SER A 437 -10.60 17.49 -8.59
CA SER A 437 -11.39 18.73 -8.54
C SER A 437 -12.79 18.46 -8.01
N SER A 438 -13.48 19.51 -7.59
CA SER A 438 -14.94 19.46 -7.44
C SER A 438 -15.62 19.54 -8.79
N ASP A 439 -16.87 19.13 -8.80
CA ASP A 439 -17.83 19.46 -9.84
C ASP A 439 -18.10 20.96 -9.93
N ASP A 440 -18.67 21.36 -11.07
CA ASP A 440 -19.09 22.73 -11.30
C ASP A 440 -20.16 23.12 -10.28
N GLY A 441 -19.96 24.26 -9.63
CA GLY A 441 -20.83 24.68 -8.53
C GLY A 441 -20.07 25.40 -7.43
N LYS A 442 -20.73 25.60 -6.29
CA LYS A 442 -20.17 26.30 -5.14
C LYS A 442 -20.33 25.46 -3.88
N ALA A 443 -19.25 25.36 -3.12
CA ALA A 443 -19.35 24.98 -1.72
C ALA A 443 -19.91 26.15 -0.90
N PHE A 444 -20.64 25.81 0.16
CA PHE A 444 -21.23 26.74 1.13
C PHE A 444 -20.42 26.81 2.43
N TYR A 445 -19.13 26.53 2.34
CA TYR A 445 -18.24 26.57 3.50
C TYR A 445 -16.89 27.22 3.15
N VAL A 446 -16.29 27.89 4.13
CA VAL A 446 -14.92 28.40 4.05
C VAL A 446 -14.20 28.18 5.38
N TYR A 447 -12.87 28.34 5.36
CA TYR A 447 -12.07 28.36 6.58
C TYR A 447 -12.17 29.71 7.29
N ASN A 448 -12.37 29.69 8.61
CA ASN A 448 -12.44 30.90 9.43
C ASN A 448 -11.07 31.54 9.67
N TYR A 449 -9.98 30.86 9.32
CA TYR A 449 -8.63 31.42 9.34
C TYR A 449 -8.20 31.93 7.96
N ILE A 450 -7.26 32.87 7.97
CA ILE A 450 -6.65 33.43 6.77
C ILE A 450 -5.38 32.63 6.47
N SER A 451 -5.25 32.18 5.22
CA SER A 451 -4.05 31.47 4.77
C SER A 451 -2.85 32.41 4.75
N ASP A 452 -1.77 32.01 5.39
CA ASP A 452 -0.51 32.73 5.39
C ASP A 452 0.59 31.83 4.78
N PRO A 453 1.01 32.11 3.53
CA PRO A 453 2.05 31.33 2.86
C PRO A 453 3.46 31.63 3.37
N GLU A 454 3.66 32.62 4.25
CA GLU A 454 4.98 32.94 4.82
C GLU A 454 5.18 32.21 6.15
N THR A 455 4.19 32.28 7.05
CA THR A 455 4.28 31.64 8.36
C THR A 455 3.83 30.19 8.34
N HIS A 456 3.12 29.74 7.30
CA HIS A 456 2.56 28.38 7.21
C HIS A 456 1.78 27.97 8.48
N TYR A 457 1.02 28.93 9.03
CA TYR A 457 0.24 28.75 10.26
C TYR A 457 1.08 28.56 11.55
N HIS A 458 2.39 28.81 11.50
CA HIS A 458 3.23 28.87 12.70
C HIS A 458 3.04 30.21 13.42
N GLY A 459 2.49 30.16 14.63
CA GLY A 459 2.21 31.35 15.45
C GLY A 459 0.75 31.75 15.37
N THR A 460 0.49 33.04 15.21
CA THR A 460 -0.87 33.56 15.12
C THR A 460 -1.37 33.58 13.68
N VAL A 461 -2.68 33.42 13.50
CA VAL A 461 -3.37 33.47 12.21
C VAL A 461 -4.38 34.60 12.21
N GLY A 462 -4.65 35.16 11.04
CA GLY A 462 -5.79 36.06 10.86
C GLY A 462 -7.11 35.28 10.95
N VAL A 463 -8.14 35.90 11.52
CA VAL A 463 -9.50 35.34 11.60
C VAL A 463 -10.43 36.13 10.69
N ARG A 464 -11.33 35.45 9.98
CA ARG A 464 -12.27 36.08 9.05
C ARG A 464 -13.48 36.65 9.75
N ARG A 465 -14.09 35.86 10.64
CA ARG A 465 -15.33 36.21 11.34
C ARG A 465 -15.25 35.83 12.81
N LEU A 466 -15.85 36.68 13.64
CA LEU A 466 -15.98 36.50 15.07
C LEU A 466 -17.45 36.28 15.42
N PRO A 467 -17.77 35.50 16.47
CA PRO A 467 -19.15 35.28 16.88
C PRO A 467 -19.81 36.59 17.30
N ILE A 468 -21.11 36.73 17.01
CA ILE A 468 -21.92 37.82 17.57
C ILE A 468 -21.98 37.67 19.10
N ASP A 469 -22.17 36.44 19.57
CA ASP A 469 -22.20 36.03 20.97
C ASP A 469 -21.26 34.83 21.16
N TYR A 470 -20.09 35.06 21.74
CA TYR A 470 -19.08 34.01 21.91
C TYR A 470 -19.51 32.95 22.92
N GLU A 471 -20.31 33.31 23.94
CA GLU A 471 -20.78 32.37 24.96
C GLU A 471 -21.78 31.41 24.34
N LYS A 472 -22.68 31.92 23.48
CA LYS A 472 -23.60 31.08 22.71
C LYS A 472 -22.85 30.14 21.76
N THR A 473 -21.85 30.64 21.01
CA THR A 473 -21.05 29.79 20.11
C THR A 473 -20.32 28.69 20.89
N VAL A 474 -19.68 29.02 22.02
CA VAL A 474 -19.03 28.05 22.89
C VAL A 474 -20.02 27.03 23.43
N ALA A 475 -21.22 27.45 23.84
CA ALA A 475 -22.26 26.55 24.33
C ALA A 475 -22.75 25.58 23.24
N LEU A 476 -22.87 26.03 21.99
CA LEU A 476 -23.25 25.17 20.85
C LEU A 476 -22.18 24.11 20.53
N MET A 477 -20.92 24.37 20.84
CA MET A 477 -19.84 23.39 20.67
C MET A 477 -19.86 22.27 21.73
N GLY A 478 -20.72 22.35 22.75
CA GLY A 478 -20.81 21.36 23.83
C GLY A 478 -19.62 21.41 24.78
N ASN A 479 -19.25 20.27 25.35
CA ASN A 479 -18.04 20.14 26.17
C ASN A 479 -16.78 20.19 25.30
N ILE A 480 -16.03 21.29 25.40
CA ILE A 480 -14.82 21.51 24.60
C ILE A 480 -13.63 20.76 25.24
N ASP A 481 -13.36 19.55 24.75
CA ASP A 481 -12.11 18.81 24.98
C ASP A 481 -11.25 18.84 23.71
N LEU A 482 -10.11 19.53 23.79
CA LEU A 482 -9.17 19.70 22.68
C LEU A 482 -8.18 18.55 22.55
N SER A 483 -8.30 17.48 23.33
CA SER A 483 -7.57 16.25 23.03
C SER A 483 -8.01 15.68 21.68
N VAL A 484 -7.05 15.09 20.98
CA VAL A 484 -7.23 14.57 19.61
C VAL A 484 -8.24 13.43 19.61
N GLU A 485 -8.13 12.52 20.59
CA GLU A 485 -8.99 11.34 20.73
C GLU A 485 -10.32 11.62 21.47
N ALA A 486 -10.61 12.87 21.83
CA ALA A 486 -11.90 13.19 22.46
C ALA A 486 -13.00 13.24 21.41
N SER A 487 -14.08 12.50 21.68
CA SER A 487 -15.32 12.58 20.90
C SER A 487 -16.10 13.85 21.21
N ASP A 488 -16.52 14.55 20.18
CA ASP A 488 -17.36 15.75 20.29
C ASP A 488 -18.82 15.35 20.60
N ASP A 489 -19.45 16.05 21.54
CA ASP A 489 -20.79 15.74 22.05
C ASP A 489 -21.85 15.58 20.93
N GLN A 490 -22.84 14.71 21.12
CA GLN A 490 -23.97 14.59 20.20
C GLN A 490 -24.70 15.93 20.06
N GLY A 491 -24.97 16.34 18.82
CA GLY A 491 -25.61 17.62 18.51
C GLY A 491 -24.69 18.86 18.63
N SER A 492 -23.41 18.69 18.96
CA SER A 492 -22.45 19.81 18.97
C SER A 492 -22.23 20.42 17.58
N GLN A 493 -22.03 21.74 17.56
CA GLN A 493 -21.80 22.53 16.35
C GLN A 493 -20.36 23.06 16.31
N TRP A 494 -19.51 22.42 15.50
CA TRP A 494 -18.11 22.84 15.28
C TRP A 494 -17.92 23.64 13.99
N TRP A 495 -18.88 24.51 13.72
CA TRP A 495 -18.90 25.52 12.66
C TRP A 495 -19.70 26.74 13.13
N MET A 496 -19.56 27.86 12.44
CA MET A 496 -20.46 29.01 12.63
C MET A 496 -21.19 29.31 11.32
N PHE A 497 -22.49 29.61 11.41
CA PHE A 497 -23.24 30.16 10.28
C PHE A 497 -22.89 31.65 10.06
N GLU A 498 -23.16 32.15 8.85
CA GLU A 498 -22.93 33.57 8.54
C GLU A 498 -23.72 34.49 9.48
N GLU A 499 -24.98 34.19 9.74
CA GLU A 499 -25.88 34.90 10.66
C GLU A 499 -25.49 34.81 12.15
N GLU A 500 -24.60 33.89 12.53
CA GLU A 500 -24.09 33.77 13.90
C GLU A 500 -22.84 34.60 14.15
N SER A 501 -22.27 35.19 13.10
CA SER A 501 -20.95 35.80 13.12
C SER A 501 -20.93 37.15 12.40
N VAL A 502 -19.94 37.97 12.74
CA VAL A 502 -19.64 39.25 12.09
C VAL A 502 -18.23 39.23 11.52
N PRO A 503 -17.94 40.00 10.45
CA PRO A 503 -16.58 40.18 9.99
C PRO A 503 -15.65 40.62 11.13
N TYR A 504 -14.42 40.12 11.11
CA TYR A 504 -13.43 40.46 12.13
C TYR A 504 -13.25 41.97 12.28
N SER A 505 -13.29 42.46 13.51
CA SER A 505 -12.88 43.81 13.90
C SER A 505 -12.09 43.75 15.21
N LYS A 506 -11.21 44.73 15.44
CA LYS A 506 -10.41 44.77 16.67
C LYS A 506 -11.28 45.00 17.91
N GLU A 507 -12.34 45.79 17.73
CA GLU A 507 -13.31 46.10 18.78
C GLU A 507 -14.05 44.83 19.19
N LYS A 508 -14.54 44.05 18.22
CA LYS A 508 -15.24 42.80 18.50
C LYS A 508 -14.30 41.74 19.06
N ASP A 509 -13.07 41.67 18.54
CA ASP A 509 -12.06 40.77 19.10
C ASP A 509 -11.79 41.08 20.57
N ALA A 510 -11.62 42.35 20.95
CA ALA A 510 -11.34 42.75 22.33
C ALA A 510 -12.43 42.33 23.35
N GLU A 511 -13.66 42.08 22.90
CA GLU A 511 -14.75 41.54 23.73
C GLU A 511 -14.57 40.06 24.08
N ILE A 512 -13.81 39.30 23.28
CA ILE A 512 -13.66 37.85 23.42
C ILE A 512 -12.49 37.53 24.36
N PRO A 513 -12.70 36.78 25.45
CA PRO A 513 -11.64 36.44 26.39
C PRO A 513 -10.55 35.54 25.82
N VAL A 514 -9.31 35.72 26.29
CA VAL A 514 -8.22 34.76 26.07
C VAL A 514 -8.62 33.39 26.58
N GLY A 515 -8.28 32.33 25.83
CA GLY A 515 -8.69 30.96 26.08
C GLY A 515 -9.97 30.55 25.34
N THR A 516 -10.72 31.48 24.75
CA THR A 516 -11.89 31.15 23.93
C THR A 516 -11.48 30.31 22.73
N VAL A 517 -12.24 29.25 22.47
CA VAL A 517 -12.11 28.41 21.28
C VAL A 517 -13.22 28.77 20.30
N LEU A 518 -12.86 28.92 19.03
CA LEU A 518 -13.81 29.08 17.93
C LEU A 518 -13.67 27.95 16.90
N PRO A 519 -14.76 27.63 16.19
CA PRO A 519 -14.68 26.77 15.02
C PRO A 519 -13.76 27.32 13.93
N GLY A 520 -13.02 26.41 13.28
CA GLY A 520 -12.22 26.73 12.09
C GLY A 520 -13.02 26.78 10.78
N VAL A 521 -14.33 26.51 10.83
CA VAL A 521 -15.23 26.44 9.67
C VAL A 521 -16.34 27.48 9.79
N LEU A 522 -16.62 28.13 8.66
CA LEU A 522 -17.79 28.98 8.46
C LEU A 522 -18.70 28.32 7.43
N ILE A 523 -19.98 28.21 7.72
CA ILE A 523 -21.03 27.85 6.76
C ILE A 523 -21.65 29.15 6.25
N GLN A 524 -21.40 29.48 4.99
CA GLN A 524 -21.81 30.74 4.38
C GLN A 524 -21.97 30.61 2.86
N GLY A 525 -22.86 31.40 2.30
CA GLY A 525 -23.19 31.36 0.88
C GLY A 525 -24.13 30.21 0.51
N GLU A 526 -24.27 29.99 -0.80
CA GLU A 526 -25.20 29.02 -1.38
C GLU A 526 -24.46 27.73 -1.76
N TYR A 527 -25.06 26.58 -1.44
CA TYR A 527 -24.63 25.28 -1.94
C TYR A 527 -25.39 24.96 -3.22
N SER A 528 -24.70 24.90 -4.36
CA SER A 528 -25.36 24.83 -5.67
C SER A 528 -24.47 24.30 -6.78
N GLY A 529 -25.10 24.02 -7.93
CA GLY A 529 -24.48 23.38 -9.09
C GLY A 529 -24.41 21.86 -8.89
N ASN A 530 -23.78 21.18 -9.85
CA ASN A 530 -23.69 19.72 -9.82
C ASN A 530 -22.89 19.20 -8.63
N ARG A 531 -21.99 20.04 -8.08
CA ARG A 531 -21.31 19.77 -6.80
C ARG A 531 -22.28 19.45 -5.65
N ALA A 532 -23.51 19.93 -5.72
CA ALA A 532 -24.54 19.79 -4.69
C ALA A 532 -25.63 18.74 -5.05
N ASP A 533 -25.38 17.86 -6.02
CA ASP A 533 -26.37 16.88 -6.50
C ASP A 533 -26.64 15.72 -5.52
N LEU A 534 -25.85 15.62 -4.45
CA LEU A 534 -26.02 14.62 -3.41
C LEU A 534 -26.67 15.21 -2.16
N GLU A 535 -27.66 14.50 -1.67
CA GLU A 535 -28.24 14.70 -0.34
C GLU A 535 -27.83 13.54 0.56
N GLY A 536 -27.58 13.82 1.83
CA GLY A 536 -27.21 12.79 2.79
C GLY A 536 -27.77 13.02 4.18
N GLY A 537 -27.57 12.03 5.04
CA GLY A 537 -27.90 12.04 6.45
C GLY A 537 -26.89 11.18 7.19
N SER A 538 -26.43 11.63 8.36
CA SER A 538 -25.39 10.91 9.08
C SER A 538 -25.54 11.03 10.58
N GLU A 539 -25.26 9.94 11.27
CA GLU A 539 -25.22 9.87 12.72
C GLU A 539 -23.96 9.10 13.15
N TRP A 540 -23.33 9.57 14.24
CA TRP A 540 -22.34 8.78 14.94
C TRP A 540 -22.95 8.24 16.24
N GLN A 541 -22.83 6.94 16.46
CA GLN A 541 -23.32 6.27 17.65
C GLN A 541 -22.44 5.06 17.98
N ASP A 542 -22.08 4.92 19.26
CA ASP A 542 -21.37 3.75 19.81
C ASP A 542 -20.10 3.34 19.05
N GLY A 543 -19.30 4.31 18.57
CA GLY A 543 -18.07 4.05 17.83
C GLY A 543 -18.28 3.72 16.35
N TYR A 544 -19.43 4.11 15.79
CA TYR A 544 -19.76 3.94 14.39
C TYR A 544 -20.33 5.21 13.82
N TRP A 545 -19.86 5.58 12.63
CA TRP A 545 -20.60 6.46 11.74
C TRP A 545 -21.53 5.61 10.87
N THR A 546 -22.75 6.11 10.69
CA THR A 546 -23.68 5.68 9.65
C THR A 546 -23.97 6.87 8.75
N LEU A 547 -23.92 6.65 7.44
CA LEU A 547 -24.15 7.65 6.41
C LEU A 547 -25.09 7.09 5.35
N GLU A 548 -26.16 7.81 5.07
CA GLU A 548 -27.05 7.57 3.95
C GLU A 548 -26.86 8.66 2.92
N VAL A 549 -26.79 8.29 1.65
CA VAL A 549 -26.61 9.23 0.53
C VAL A 549 -27.58 8.88 -0.59
N VAL A 550 -28.26 9.88 -1.13
CA VAL A 550 -29.16 9.73 -2.28
C VAL A 550 -28.71 10.66 -3.41
N ARG A 551 -28.77 10.14 -4.64
CA ARG A 551 -28.56 10.91 -5.87
C ARG A 551 -29.40 10.31 -7.01
N ASP A 552 -29.59 11.08 -8.08
CA ASP A 552 -30.14 10.56 -9.34
C ASP A 552 -29.24 9.46 -9.95
N MET A 553 -29.86 8.47 -10.57
CA MET A 553 -29.15 7.38 -11.25
C MET A 553 -28.25 7.90 -12.37
N ASP A 554 -28.70 8.93 -13.08
CA ASP A 554 -27.94 9.63 -14.11
C ASP A 554 -28.19 11.13 -13.95
N THR A 555 -27.17 11.87 -13.54
CA THR A 555 -27.23 13.32 -13.35
C THR A 555 -27.16 14.08 -14.69
N GLY A 556 -26.74 13.41 -15.76
CA GLY A 556 -26.49 14.03 -17.07
C GLY A 556 -25.23 14.90 -17.15
N ASN A 557 -24.43 14.95 -16.08
CA ASN A 557 -23.18 15.70 -16.02
C ASN A 557 -22.00 14.89 -16.57
N GLU A 558 -21.07 15.55 -17.25
CA GLU A 558 -19.88 14.92 -17.81
C GLU A 558 -18.80 14.52 -16.79
N LYS A 559 -18.91 14.99 -15.54
CA LYS A 559 -18.02 14.62 -14.42
C LYS A 559 -18.59 13.55 -13.50
N ASP A 560 -19.78 13.07 -13.82
CA ASP A 560 -20.46 12.02 -13.07
C ASP A 560 -20.56 10.74 -13.90
N LEU A 561 -20.56 9.60 -13.21
CA LEU A 561 -20.84 8.31 -13.82
C LEU A 561 -22.29 7.90 -13.57
N ALA A 562 -23.06 7.73 -14.65
CA ALA A 562 -24.38 7.10 -14.56
C ALA A 562 -24.28 5.74 -13.86
N MET A 563 -25.10 5.55 -12.83
CA MET A 563 -25.16 4.37 -11.96
C MET A 563 -25.71 3.18 -12.73
N LYS A 564 -24.81 2.26 -13.09
CA LYS A 564 -25.14 1.14 -13.97
C LYS A 564 -24.36 -0.12 -13.62
N ASP A 565 -24.83 -1.24 -14.17
CA ASP A 565 -24.20 -2.54 -14.00
C ASP A 565 -22.72 -2.52 -14.43
N GLY A 566 -21.88 -3.14 -13.60
CA GLY A 566 -20.46 -3.28 -13.87
C GLY A 566 -19.57 -2.10 -13.46
N LEU A 567 -20.10 -1.07 -12.78
CA LEU A 567 -19.27 -0.07 -12.11
C LEU A 567 -18.48 -0.68 -10.94
N PHE A 568 -17.29 -0.14 -10.69
CA PHE A 568 -16.44 -0.53 -9.57
C PHE A 568 -16.38 0.58 -8.53
N MET A 569 -16.44 0.21 -7.26
CA MET A 569 -16.48 1.11 -6.12
C MET A 569 -15.28 0.89 -5.18
N TRP A 570 -14.71 2.00 -4.72
CA TRP A 570 -13.71 2.06 -3.65
C TRP A 570 -14.15 3.00 -2.53
N LEU A 571 -13.72 2.69 -1.31
CA LEU A 571 -14.15 3.34 -0.08
C LEU A 571 -12.93 3.78 0.72
N SER A 572 -13.07 4.89 1.43
CA SER A 572 -12.02 5.47 2.26
C SER A 572 -12.59 6.15 3.50
N VAL A 573 -12.16 5.68 4.66
CA VAL A 573 -12.48 6.24 5.99
C VAL A 573 -11.35 7.17 6.43
N PHE A 574 -11.71 8.35 6.93
CA PHE A 574 -10.81 9.35 7.49
C PHE A 574 -11.23 9.61 8.94
N ASP A 575 -10.40 9.20 9.88
CA ASP A 575 -10.54 9.47 11.30
C ASP A 575 -9.67 10.69 11.65
N HIS A 576 -10.32 11.84 11.91
CA HIS A 576 -9.73 13.17 12.13
C HIS A 576 -8.45 13.49 11.32
N ASN A 577 -8.45 13.13 10.02
CA ASN A 577 -7.30 13.35 9.15
C ASN A 577 -7.60 14.00 7.79
N GLN A 578 -6.69 14.88 7.35
CA GLN A 578 -6.77 15.56 6.05
C GLN A 578 -6.48 14.61 4.90
N THR A 579 -5.41 13.85 5.06
CA THR A 579 -4.97 12.78 4.16
C THR A 579 -4.71 11.53 5.01
N ARG A 580 -4.15 10.46 4.46
CA ARG A 580 -3.90 9.19 5.18
C ARG A 580 -5.19 8.47 5.61
N HIS A 581 -6.20 8.54 4.76
CA HIS A 581 -7.36 7.67 4.86
C HIS A 581 -6.98 6.20 4.71
N THR A 582 -7.87 5.34 5.19
CA THR A 582 -7.81 3.91 4.92
C THR A 582 -7.99 3.60 3.43
N ARG A 583 -7.51 2.43 3.00
CA ARG A 583 -7.60 1.96 1.61
C ARG A 583 -7.84 0.46 1.54
N HIS A 584 -8.36 -0.03 0.42
CA HIS A 584 -8.46 -1.47 0.13
C HIS A 584 -8.04 -1.76 -1.32
N SER A 585 -7.55 -2.98 -1.56
CA SER A 585 -6.94 -3.34 -2.85
C SER A 585 -7.94 -3.81 -3.90
N ARG A 586 -9.02 -4.46 -3.47
CA ARG A 586 -9.99 -5.13 -4.34
C ARG A 586 -11.22 -4.24 -4.48
N PRO A 587 -11.66 -3.88 -5.69
CA PRO A 587 -12.90 -3.13 -5.86
C PRO A 587 -14.11 -3.97 -5.49
N VAL A 588 -15.20 -3.28 -5.15
CA VAL A 588 -16.55 -3.86 -5.10
C VAL A 588 -17.22 -3.59 -6.44
N ARG A 589 -17.77 -4.61 -7.10
CA ARG A 589 -18.49 -4.41 -8.37
C ARG A 589 -19.97 -4.22 -8.09
N MET A 590 -20.56 -3.16 -8.64
CA MET A 590 -21.99 -2.93 -8.57
C MET A 590 -22.73 -3.82 -9.57
N THR A 591 -23.79 -4.48 -9.09
CA THR A 591 -24.65 -5.33 -9.91
C THR A 591 -26.09 -4.87 -9.78
N PHE A 592 -26.73 -4.56 -10.91
CA PHE A 592 -28.14 -4.18 -10.96
C PHE A 592 -28.97 -5.40 -11.38
N LYS A 593 -30.11 -5.61 -10.72
CA LYS A 593 -31.02 -6.74 -11.00
C LYS A 593 -32.08 -6.41 -12.05
#